data_AF-A0A485CVQ2-F1
#
_entry.id   AF-A0A485CVQ2-F1
#
_cell.length_a   1.000
_cell.length_b   1.000
_cell.length_c   1.000
_cell.angle_alpha   90.00
_cell.angle_beta   90.00
_cell.angle_gamma   90.00
#
_symmetry.space_group_name_H-M   'P 1'
#
loop_
_entity.id
_entity.type
_entity.pdbx_description
1 polymer ?
#
loop_
_entity_poly.entity_id
_entity_poly.type
_entity_poly.pdbx_seq_one_letter_code
_entity_poly.pdbx_strand_id
1 'polypeptide(L)'
;MRTKACRRTCVIYFVSYFAKDCFNTAFFFYVVFILGLSQGMAQTASSLSIIGLIVVPIATFFMFKFGPKWLWSMAFSLMIAVLIYYLGLYVFHIQLSDSAAFVTILILSALFQIGRQTMEYTVWNVIPLVPDVDTLVSTKLRAGTFSACQTFTRKLTGAIGSAIIGWILAFGGFDKSLAVQIPAAQIAIMIAFIFIPLICLIYSLYLIRTFNLNPQTHKVVKAEMDRLQQGGAKEDVDPKTRAIRRGSHRLRL
;
A
#
# COMPACT_ATOMS: atom_id res chain seq x y z
N MET A 1 -13.62 -8.84 14.29
CA MET A 1 -13.11 -9.39 13.02
C MET A 1 -12.84 -10.89 13.22
N ARG A 2 -13.75 -11.78 12.80
CA ARG A 2 -13.63 -13.22 13.16
C ARG A 2 -12.91 -14.06 12.10
N THR A 3 -12.82 -13.62 10.86
CA THR A 3 -12.16 -14.40 9.79
C THR A 3 -10.67 -14.03 9.66
N LYS A 4 -9.81 -15.05 9.55
CA LYS A 4 -8.36 -14.87 9.33
C LYS A 4 -8.07 -14.04 8.06
N ALA A 5 -8.90 -14.19 7.04
CA ALA A 5 -8.83 -13.44 5.79
C ALA A 5 -9.02 -11.93 5.98
N CYS A 6 -10.10 -11.53 6.68
CA CYS A 6 -10.38 -10.14 7.00
C CYS A 6 -9.23 -9.46 7.75
N ARG A 7 -8.71 -10.12 8.80
CA ARG A 7 -7.60 -9.56 9.59
C ARG A 7 -6.35 -9.33 8.74
N ARG A 8 -6.02 -10.26 7.85
CA ARG A 8 -4.85 -10.13 6.96
C ARG A 8 -5.01 -8.98 5.97
N THR A 9 -6.18 -8.82 5.36
CA THR A 9 -6.45 -7.69 4.45
C THR A 9 -6.34 -6.35 5.17
N CYS A 10 -6.85 -6.23 6.40
CA CYS A 10 -6.70 -5.02 7.21
C CYS A 10 -5.23 -4.74 7.58
N VAL A 11 -4.43 -5.78 7.87
CA VAL A 11 -3.00 -5.62 8.14
C VAL A 11 -2.24 -5.17 6.89
N ILE A 12 -2.49 -5.78 5.73
CA ILE A 12 -1.90 -5.34 4.45
C ILE A 12 -2.25 -3.88 4.18
N TYR A 13 -3.50 -3.48 4.41
CA TYR A 13 -3.93 -2.09 4.30
C TYR A 13 -3.16 -1.16 5.23
N PHE A 14 -3.06 -1.51 6.51
CA PHE A 14 -2.34 -0.71 7.50
C PHE A 14 -0.88 -0.51 7.08
N VAL A 15 -0.16 -1.61 6.84
CA VAL A 15 1.28 -1.60 6.57
C VAL A 15 1.59 -0.88 5.26
N SER A 16 0.79 -1.09 4.21
CA SER A 16 1.06 -0.50 2.90
C SER A 16 0.84 1.01 2.87
N TYR A 17 -0.18 1.50 3.59
CA TYR A 17 -0.37 2.95 3.72
C TYR A 17 0.61 3.59 4.69
N PHE A 18 0.98 2.89 5.77
CA PHE A 18 2.06 3.34 6.62
C PHE A 18 3.36 3.52 5.83
N ALA A 19 3.73 2.55 4.98
CA ALA A 19 4.89 2.66 4.10
C ALA A 19 4.83 3.88 3.18
N LYS A 20 3.66 4.11 2.55
CA LYS A 20 3.41 5.27 1.68
C LYS A 20 3.53 6.59 2.46
N ASP A 21 2.89 6.69 3.61
CA ASP A 21 2.86 7.92 4.40
C ASP A 21 4.29 8.26 4.89
N CYS A 22 5.05 7.26 5.34
CA CYS A 22 6.48 7.40 5.66
C CYS A 22 7.30 7.86 4.45
N PHE A 23 7.11 7.25 3.28
CA PHE A 23 7.79 7.65 2.05
C PHE A 23 7.51 9.12 1.71
N ASN A 24 6.24 9.53 1.69
CA ASN A 24 5.85 10.88 1.32
C ASN A 24 6.47 11.93 2.27
N THR A 25 6.51 11.64 3.57
CA THR A 25 7.11 12.54 4.56
C THR A 25 8.64 12.60 4.41
N ALA A 26 9.31 11.45 4.24
CA ALA A 26 10.77 11.37 4.17
C ALA A 26 11.35 11.79 2.81
N PHE A 27 10.57 11.73 1.72
CA PHE A 27 11.01 12.03 0.35
C PHE A 27 11.62 13.42 0.21
N PHE A 28 10.99 14.44 0.80
CA PHE A 28 11.49 15.81 0.75
C PHE A 28 12.86 15.96 1.43
N PHE A 29 13.06 15.29 2.57
CA PHE A 29 14.35 15.31 3.26
C PHE A 29 15.43 14.62 2.44
N TYR A 30 15.11 13.50 1.80
CA TYR A 30 16.06 12.78 0.94
C TYR A 30 16.48 13.64 -0.27
N VAL A 31 15.53 14.21 -1.01
CA VAL A 31 15.84 14.99 -2.21
C VAL A 31 16.66 16.25 -1.88
N VAL A 32 16.33 16.93 -0.77
CA VAL A 32 17.01 18.19 -0.41
C VAL A 32 18.38 17.94 0.21
N PHE A 33 18.48 17.06 1.21
CA PHE A 33 19.69 16.95 2.05
C PHE A 33 20.65 15.84 1.63
N ILE A 34 20.22 14.92 0.76
CA ILE A 34 21.07 13.83 0.28
C ILE A 34 21.42 14.03 -1.18
N LEU A 35 20.43 14.34 -2.02
CA LEU A 35 20.67 14.61 -3.43
C LEU A 35 21.08 16.07 -3.71
N GLY A 36 20.98 16.96 -2.72
CA GLY A 36 21.39 18.36 -2.86
C GLY A 36 20.50 19.19 -3.77
N LEU A 37 19.27 18.73 -4.07
CA LEU A 37 18.38 19.41 -5.00
C LEU A 37 17.43 20.37 -4.28
N SER A 38 16.89 21.32 -5.04
CA SER A 38 15.93 22.28 -4.48
C SER A 38 14.63 21.60 -4.02
N GLN A 39 13.99 22.18 -2.99
CA GLN A 39 12.67 21.77 -2.55
C GLN A 39 11.62 21.85 -3.68
N GLY A 40 11.76 22.81 -4.60
CA GLY A 40 10.89 22.94 -5.78
C GLY A 40 10.97 21.74 -6.73
N MET A 41 12.15 21.13 -6.87
CA MET A 41 12.33 19.92 -7.67
C MET A 41 11.66 18.71 -7.01
N ALA A 42 11.77 18.59 -5.68
CA ALA A 42 11.05 17.56 -4.92
C ALA A 42 9.52 17.72 -5.04
N GLN A 43 9.03 18.95 -5.01
CA GLN A 43 7.60 19.24 -5.17
C GLN A 43 7.12 18.91 -6.60
N THR A 44 7.92 19.24 -7.62
CA THR A 44 7.62 18.88 -9.01
C THR A 44 7.53 17.37 -9.18
N ALA A 45 8.49 16.62 -8.63
CA ALA A 45 8.49 15.16 -8.67
C ALA A 45 7.28 14.56 -7.92
N SER A 46 6.87 15.14 -6.80
CA SER A 46 5.67 14.73 -6.06
C SER A 46 4.37 15.04 -6.82
N SER A 47 4.35 16.12 -7.59
CA SER A 47 3.21 16.57 -8.39
C SER A 47 2.87 15.60 -9.53
N LEU A 48 3.79 14.70 -9.90
CA LEU A 48 3.55 13.59 -10.82
C LEU A 48 2.47 12.59 -10.34
N SER A 49 1.93 12.77 -9.13
CA SER A 49 0.70 12.08 -8.69
C SER A 49 -0.47 12.19 -9.69
N ILE A 50 -0.49 13.21 -10.55
CA ILE A 50 -1.48 13.36 -11.65
C ILE A 50 -1.47 12.17 -12.63
N ILE A 51 -0.34 11.47 -12.77
CA ILE A 51 -0.22 10.22 -13.56
C ILE A 51 -1.23 9.17 -13.08
N GLY A 52 -1.65 9.26 -11.81
CA GLY A 52 -2.71 8.43 -11.24
C GLY A 52 -4.01 8.41 -12.05
N LEU A 53 -4.35 9.50 -12.74
CA LEU A 53 -5.56 9.58 -13.57
C LEU A 53 -5.53 8.59 -14.74
N ILE A 54 -4.34 8.35 -15.31
CA ILE A 54 -4.13 7.40 -16.41
C ILE A 54 -3.90 5.97 -15.87
N VAL A 55 -3.25 5.86 -14.72
CA VAL A 55 -2.95 4.56 -14.09
C VAL A 55 -4.22 3.85 -13.63
N VAL A 56 -5.23 4.56 -13.13
CA VAL A 56 -6.46 3.94 -12.61
C VAL A 56 -7.25 3.16 -13.69
N PRO A 57 -7.53 3.69 -14.89
CA PRO A 57 -8.14 2.93 -15.99
C PRO A 57 -7.32 1.69 -16.38
N ILE A 58 -5.99 1.83 -16.47
CA ILE A 58 -5.09 0.72 -16.81
C ILE A 58 -5.14 -0.36 -15.72
N ALA A 59 -5.02 0.05 -14.46
CA ALA A 59 -5.11 -0.83 -13.29
C ALA A 59 -6.47 -1.54 -13.23
N THR A 60 -7.55 -0.88 -13.66
CA THR A 60 -8.89 -1.46 -13.78
C THR A 60 -8.91 -2.60 -14.80
N PHE A 61 -8.34 -2.39 -15.99
CA PHE A 61 -8.22 -3.45 -17.00
C PHE A 61 -7.43 -4.66 -16.48
N PHE A 62 -6.28 -4.42 -15.82
CA PHE A 62 -5.47 -5.49 -15.24
C PHE A 62 -6.16 -6.18 -14.05
N MET A 63 -6.97 -5.46 -13.26
CA MET A 63 -7.79 -6.02 -12.18
C MET A 63 -8.77 -7.06 -12.72
N PHE A 64 -9.46 -6.78 -13.82
CA PHE A 64 -10.40 -7.74 -14.42
C PHE A 64 -9.69 -8.96 -15.01
N LYS A 65 -8.51 -8.78 -15.62
CA LYS A 65 -7.79 -9.86 -16.31
C LYS A 65 -7.00 -10.78 -15.36
N PHE A 66 -6.29 -10.22 -14.38
CA PHE A 66 -5.36 -10.97 -13.53
C PHE A 66 -5.74 -10.98 -12.04
N GLY A 67 -6.70 -10.16 -11.63
CA GLY A 67 -7.20 -10.10 -10.27
C GLY A 67 -6.34 -9.28 -9.30
N PRO A 68 -6.84 -9.06 -8.07
CA PRO A 68 -6.24 -8.14 -7.10
C PRO A 68 -4.89 -8.61 -6.57
N LYS A 69 -4.68 -9.93 -6.42
CA LYS A 69 -3.43 -10.50 -5.91
C LYS A 69 -2.24 -10.17 -6.82
N TRP A 70 -2.43 -10.31 -8.13
CA TRP A 70 -1.41 -9.99 -9.12
C TRP A 70 -1.11 -8.49 -9.13
N LEU A 71 -2.17 -7.67 -9.12
CA LEU A 71 -2.07 -6.22 -9.20
C LEU A 71 -1.33 -5.61 -8.00
N TRP A 72 -1.64 -6.05 -6.78
CA TRP A 72 -0.88 -5.64 -5.60
C TRP A 72 0.57 -6.14 -5.62
N SER A 73 0.81 -7.38 -6.07
CA SER A 73 2.17 -7.92 -6.13
C SER A 73 3.05 -7.12 -7.08
N MET A 74 2.51 -6.74 -8.25
CA MET A 74 3.17 -5.85 -9.21
C MET A 74 3.43 -4.47 -8.60
N ALA A 75 2.42 -3.86 -7.98
CA ALA A 75 2.53 -2.55 -7.35
C ALA A 75 3.63 -2.50 -6.28
N PHE A 76 3.65 -3.45 -5.35
CA PHE A 76 4.68 -3.52 -4.31
C PHE A 76 6.05 -3.82 -4.88
N SER A 77 6.17 -4.71 -5.86
CA SER A 77 7.45 -5.02 -6.49
C SER A 77 8.04 -3.79 -7.19
N LEU A 78 7.20 -3.01 -7.87
CA LEU A 78 7.62 -1.76 -8.52
C LEU A 78 8.10 -0.73 -7.49
N MET A 79 7.36 -0.52 -6.40
CA MET A 79 7.77 0.40 -5.34
C MET A 79 9.06 -0.04 -4.65
N ILE A 80 9.22 -1.34 -4.39
CA ILE A 80 10.45 -1.91 -3.83
C ILE A 80 11.63 -1.69 -4.78
N ALA A 81 11.46 -1.92 -6.08
CA ALA A 81 12.50 -1.69 -7.07
C ALA A 81 12.97 -0.23 -7.10
N VAL A 82 12.04 0.73 -7.00
CA VAL A 82 12.36 2.16 -6.91
C VAL A 82 13.16 2.47 -5.63
N LEU A 83 12.76 1.93 -4.47
CA LEU A 83 13.49 2.13 -3.22
C LEU A 83 14.90 1.53 -3.26
N ILE A 84 15.05 0.34 -3.87
CA ILE A 84 16.37 -0.28 -4.07
C ILE A 84 17.23 0.57 -5.00
N TYR A 85 16.65 1.19 -6.04
CA TYR A 85 17.38 2.09 -6.91
C TYR A 85 17.87 3.34 -6.15
N TYR A 86 17.02 3.97 -5.33
CA TYR A 86 17.45 5.06 -4.46
C TYR A 86 18.56 4.64 -3.50
N LEU A 87 18.48 3.44 -2.93
CA LEU A 87 19.55 2.88 -2.09
C LEU A 87 20.85 2.71 -2.87
N GLY A 88 20.78 2.22 -4.11
CA GLY A 88 21.93 2.07 -4.99
C GLY A 88 22.62 3.40 -5.29
N LEU A 89 21.86 4.46 -5.57
CA LEU A 89 22.43 5.80 -5.79
C LEU A 89 23.27 6.26 -4.59
N TYR A 90 22.78 6.00 -3.38
CA TYR A 90 23.48 6.35 -2.14
C TYR A 90 24.71 5.46 -1.89
N VAL A 91 24.58 4.14 -1.96
CA VAL A 91 25.64 3.17 -1.63
C VAL A 91 26.81 3.24 -2.61
N PHE A 92 26.52 3.43 -3.90
CA PHE A 92 27.57 3.54 -4.93
C PHE A 92 28.13 4.95 -5.08
N HIS A 93 27.70 5.91 -4.23
CA HIS A 93 28.12 7.31 -4.29
C HIS A 93 28.06 7.91 -5.71
N ILE A 94 27.02 7.57 -6.46
CA ILE A 94 26.89 8.00 -7.86
C ILE A 94 26.57 9.49 -7.89
N GLN A 95 27.57 10.31 -8.18
CA GLN A 95 27.37 11.74 -8.40
C GLN A 95 26.85 11.97 -9.82
N LEU A 96 25.53 12.12 -9.91
CA LEU A 96 24.87 12.56 -11.13
C LEU A 96 25.03 14.08 -11.26
N SER A 97 25.30 14.58 -12.47
CA SER A 97 25.13 16.01 -12.77
C SER A 97 23.70 16.44 -12.45
N ASP A 98 23.50 17.68 -11.97
CA ASP A 98 22.21 18.21 -11.53
C ASP A 98 21.05 17.94 -12.50
N SER A 99 21.32 18.03 -13.81
CA SER A 99 20.32 17.74 -14.85
C SER A 99 19.96 16.25 -14.91
N ALA A 100 20.95 15.37 -14.82
CA ALA A 100 20.74 13.92 -14.80
C ALA A 100 20.09 13.44 -13.48
N ALA A 101 20.46 14.06 -12.36
CA ALA A 101 19.85 13.80 -11.05
C ALA A 101 18.35 14.15 -11.07
N PHE A 102 17.99 15.30 -11.64
CA PHE A 102 16.60 15.73 -11.75
C PHE A 102 15.77 14.78 -12.61
N VAL A 103 16.24 14.43 -13.80
CA VAL A 103 15.55 13.48 -14.70
C VAL A 103 15.39 12.12 -14.03
N THR A 104 16.42 11.64 -13.33
CA THR A 104 16.38 10.37 -12.60
C THR A 104 15.29 10.38 -11.54
N ILE A 105 15.21 11.43 -10.72
CA ILE A 105 14.17 11.54 -9.68
C ILE A 105 12.78 11.66 -10.29
N LEU A 106 12.61 12.38 -11.41
CA LEU A 106 11.32 12.45 -12.09
C LEU A 106 10.85 11.06 -12.55
N ILE A 107 11.74 10.29 -13.16
CA ILE A 107 11.43 8.92 -13.61
C ILE A 107 11.11 8.02 -12.43
N LEU A 108 11.95 8.01 -11.39
CA LEU A 108 11.73 7.19 -10.20
C LEU A 108 10.46 7.58 -9.45
N SER A 109 10.18 8.87 -9.35
CA SER A 109 8.96 9.37 -8.73
C SER A 109 7.74 9.00 -9.56
N ALA A 110 7.78 9.09 -10.89
CA ALA A 110 6.71 8.61 -11.76
C ALA A 110 6.44 7.10 -11.53
N LEU A 111 7.50 6.28 -11.52
CA LEU A 111 7.37 4.83 -11.29
C LEU A 111 6.81 4.52 -9.90
N PHE A 112 7.27 5.23 -8.87
CA PHE A 112 6.74 5.08 -7.52
C PHE A 112 5.28 5.46 -7.45
N GLN A 113 4.89 6.57 -8.10
CA GLN A 113 3.49 7.01 -8.17
C GLN A 113 2.62 6.00 -8.91
N ILE A 114 3.09 5.38 -10.00
CA ILE A 114 2.36 4.30 -10.70
C ILE A 114 2.10 3.13 -9.73
N GLY A 115 3.13 2.67 -9.02
CA GLY A 115 3.00 1.60 -8.03
C GLY A 115 2.03 1.96 -6.91
N ARG A 116 2.18 3.16 -6.34
CA ARG A 116 1.32 3.69 -5.28
C ARG A 116 -0.14 3.78 -5.71
N GLN A 117 -0.43 4.37 -6.87
CA GLN A 117 -1.79 4.54 -7.36
C GLN A 117 -2.45 3.20 -7.67
N THR A 118 -1.69 2.25 -8.24
CA THR A 118 -2.15 0.87 -8.46
C THR A 118 -2.47 0.16 -7.15
N MET A 119 -1.62 0.32 -6.12
CA MET A 119 -1.85 -0.21 -4.78
C MET A 119 -3.12 0.36 -4.16
N GLU A 120 -3.27 1.69 -4.15
CA GLU A 120 -4.45 2.37 -3.59
C GLU A 120 -5.72 1.91 -4.28
N TYR A 121 -5.74 1.92 -5.62
CA TYR A 121 -6.87 1.44 -6.41
C TYR A 121 -7.26 0.00 -6.02
N THR A 122 -6.28 -0.89 -5.91
CA THR A 122 -6.54 -2.29 -5.57
C THR A 122 -7.11 -2.42 -4.16
N VAL A 123 -6.60 -1.66 -3.19
CA VAL A 123 -7.15 -1.62 -1.83
C VAL A 123 -8.60 -1.17 -1.83
N TRP A 124 -8.92 -0.05 -2.50
CA TRP A 124 -10.27 0.50 -2.52
C TRP A 124 -11.28 -0.45 -3.17
N ASN A 125 -10.83 -1.32 -4.06
CA ASN A 125 -11.67 -2.38 -4.64
C ASN A 125 -11.81 -3.60 -3.72
N VAL A 126 -10.79 -3.98 -2.95
CA VAL A 126 -10.80 -5.19 -2.13
C VAL A 126 -11.44 -4.95 -0.76
N ILE A 127 -11.30 -3.76 -0.16
CA ILE A 127 -11.82 -3.47 1.18
C ILE A 127 -13.33 -3.66 1.29
N PRO A 128 -14.18 -3.15 0.38
CA PRO A 128 -15.63 -3.31 0.47
C PRO A 128 -16.06 -4.79 0.45
N LEU A 129 -15.30 -5.66 -0.20
CA LEU A 129 -15.59 -7.09 -0.30
C LEU A 129 -15.39 -7.82 1.04
N VAL A 130 -14.60 -7.26 1.96
CA VAL A 130 -14.30 -7.87 3.27
C VAL A 130 -15.53 -7.91 4.21
N PRO A 131 -16.25 -6.80 4.49
CA PRO A 131 -17.48 -6.83 5.28
C PRO A 131 -18.56 -7.67 4.63
N ASP A 132 -18.64 -7.74 3.30
CA ASP A 132 -19.63 -8.56 2.60
C ASP A 132 -19.40 -10.06 2.84
N VAL A 133 -18.14 -10.50 2.71
CA VAL A 133 -17.74 -11.88 3.07
C VAL A 133 -17.97 -12.17 4.56
N ASP A 134 -17.65 -11.23 5.46
CA ASP A 134 -17.91 -11.40 6.90
C ASP A 134 -19.42 -11.48 7.20
N THR A 135 -20.24 -10.70 6.49
CA THR A 135 -21.69 -10.68 6.63
C THR A 135 -22.32 -11.99 6.14
N LEU A 136 -21.86 -12.54 5.01
CA LEU A 136 -22.32 -13.84 4.50
C LEU A 136 -22.04 -14.98 5.48
N VAL A 137 -20.87 -14.98 6.13
CA VAL A 137 -20.47 -16.05 7.06
C VAL A 137 -21.10 -15.86 8.44
N SER A 138 -21.23 -14.62 8.92
CA SER A 138 -21.67 -14.31 10.28
C SER A 138 -23.14 -13.91 10.39
N THR A 139 -23.83 -13.68 9.27
CA THR A 139 -25.20 -13.14 9.16
C THR A 139 -25.42 -11.79 9.87
N LYS A 140 -24.33 -11.07 10.23
CA LYS A 140 -24.40 -9.76 10.89
C LYS A 140 -23.84 -8.69 9.96
N LEU A 141 -24.64 -7.65 9.71
CA LEU A 141 -24.23 -6.50 8.92
C LEU A 141 -23.24 -5.65 9.73
N ARG A 142 -21.99 -5.54 9.27
CA ARG A 142 -20.91 -4.82 9.99
C ARG A 142 -20.18 -3.78 9.14
N ALA A 143 -20.73 -3.42 7.98
CA ALA A 143 -20.10 -2.50 7.04
C ALA A 143 -19.68 -1.16 7.70
N GLY A 144 -20.52 -0.59 8.57
CA GLY A 144 -20.22 0.65 9.30
C GLY A 144 -18.97 0.55 10.19
N THR A 145 -18.81 -0.55 10.93
CA THR A 145 -17.63 -0.78 11.77
C THR A 145 -16.36 -0.94 10.94
N PHE A 146 -16.46 -1.54 9.75
CA PHE A 146 -15.34 -1.67 8.82
C PHE A 146 -14.92 -0.31 8.23
N SER A 147 -15.88 0.51 7.81
CA SER A 147 -15.62 1.86 7.30
C SER A 147 -15.00 2.77 8.37
N ALA A 148 -15.48 2.68 9.61
CA ALA A 148 -14.89 3.37 10.75
C ALA A 148 -13.44 2.91 11.01
N CYS A 149 -13.19 1.60 11.01
CA CYS A 149 -11.85 1.03 11.19
C CYS A 149 -10.88 1.45 10.07
N GLN A 150 -11.37 1.53 8.84
CA GLN A 150 -10.60 2.00 7.68
C GLN A 150 -10.17 3.46 7.86
N THR A 151 -11.12 4.36 8.15
CA THR A 151 -10.84 5.79 8.36
C THR A 151 -9.91 6.01 9.55
N PHE A 152 -10.16 5.30 10.65
CA PHE A 152 -9.30 5.33 11.83
C PHE A 152 -7.87 4.90 11.50
N THR A 153 -7.73 3.75 10.82
CA THR A 153 -6.43 3.25 10.35
C THR A 153 -5.73 4.30 9.50
N ARG A 154 -6.46 5.00 8.63
CA ARG A 154 -5.83 6.00 7.76
C ARG A 154 -5.32 7.23 8.47
N LYS A 155 -6.08 7.73 9.45
CA LYS A 155 -5.60 8.82 10.31
C LYS A 155 -4.42 8.37 11.17
N LEU A 156 -4.47 7.13 11.65
CA LEU A 156 -3.42 6.56 12.49
C LEU A 156 -2.12 6.36 11.71
N THR A 157 -2.16 5.80 10.50
CA THR A 157 -0.94 5.61 9.69
C THR A 157 -0.29 6.94 9.31
N GLY A 158 -1.09 7.96 8.97
CA GLY A 158 -0.56 9.28 8.65
C GLY A 158 0.09 9.97 9.84
N ALA A 159 -0.55 9.93 11.01
CA ALA A 159 -0.04 10.55 12.23
C ALA A 159 1.21 9.83 12.75
N ILE A 160 1.15 8.50 12.89
CA ILE A 160 2.29 7.70 13.38
C ILE A 160 3.43 7.73 12.37
N GLY A 161 3.13 7.61 11.08
CA GLY A 161 4.15 7.65 10.03
C GLY A 161 4.94 8.95 10.09
N SER A 162 4.25 10.09 10.08
CA SER A 162 4.92 11.39 10.14
C SER A 162 5.67 11.62 11.45
N ALA A 163 5.11 11.19 12.59
CA ALA A 163 5.75 11.31 13.89
C ALA A 163 7.04 10.48 14.01
N ILE A 164 7.01 9.21 13.56
CA ILE A 164 8.18 8.33 13.57
C ILE A 164 9.30 8.90 12.72
N ILE A 165 8.98 9.41 11.53
CA ILE A 165 9.98 10.06 10.67
C ILE A 165 10.58 11.29 11.38
N GLY A 166 9.74 12.14 11.99
CA GLY A 166 10.21 13.29 12.77
C GLY A 166 11.15 12.90 13.92
N TRP A 167 10.81 11.86 14.69
CA TRP A 167 11.66 11.37 15.78
C TRP A 167 12.98 10.80 15.28
N ILE A 168 12.98 10.02 14.21
CA ILE A 168 14.20 9.46 13.63
C ILE A 168 15.14 10.56 13.17
N LEU A 169 14.61 11.60 12.53
CA LEU A 169 15.41 12.77 12.13
C LEU A 169 15.96 13.52 13.35
N ALA A 170 15.13 13.74 14.39
CA ALA A 170 15.56 14.41 15.61
C ALA A 170 16.68 13.63 16.34
N PHE A 171 16.54 12.31 16.49
CA PHE A 171 17.57 11.46 17.07
C PHE A 171 18.84 11.38 16.22
N GLY A 172 18.70 11.52 14.90
CA GLY A 172 19.82 11.62 13.96
C GLY A 172 20.59 12.94 14.04
N GLY A 173 20.11 13.92 14.81
CA GLY A 173 20.70 15.27 14.88
C GLY A 173 20.45 16.10 13.62
N PHE A 174 19.33 15.85 12.92
CA PHE A 174 18.97 16.60 11.73
C PHE A 174 18.73 18.09 12.05
N ASP A 175 19.42 18.97 11.33
CA ASP A 175 19.26 20.42 11.47
C ASP A 175 19.00 21.06 10.11
N LYS A 176 17.76 21.54 9.90
CA LYS A 176 17.34 22.19 8.65
C LYS A 176 18.15 23.45 8.27
N SER A 177 18.88 24.06 9.21
CA SER A 177 19.69 25.26 8.96
C SER A 177 21.03 24.95 8.28
N LEU A 178 21.49 23.69 8.37
CA LEU A 178 22.74 23.26 7.77
C LEU A 178 22.54 22.85 6.31
N ALA A 179 23.36 23.41 5.42
CA ALA A 179 23.40 23.02 4.00
C ALA A 179 23.94 21.59 3.82
N VAL A 180 24.89 21.17 4.67
CA VAL A 180 25.45 19.81 4.69
C VAL A 180 25.19 19.22 6.07
N GLN A 181 24.47 18.11 6.10
CA GLN A 181 24.11 17.39 7.33
C GLN A 181 25.30 16.56 7.85
N ILE A 182 25.34 16.36 9.17
CA ILE A 182 26.28 15.42 9.78
C ILE A 182 26.03 13.98 9.29
N PRO A 183 27.05 13.10 9.25
CA PRO A 183 26.87 11.72 8.78
C PRO A 183 25.74 10.96 9.48
N ALA A 184 25.55 11.17 10.78
CA ALA A 184 24.47 10.56 11.56
C ALA A 184 23.07 10.97 11.06
N ALA A 185 22.89 12.25 10.71
CA ALA A 185 21.63 12.78 10.20
C ALA A 185 21.34 12.26 8.78
N GLN A 186 22.38 12.10 7.94
CA GLN A 186 22.24 11.49 6.62
C GLN A 186 21.76 10.03 6.73
N ILE A 187 22.34 9.25 7.65
CA ILE A 187 21.91 7.87 7.92
C ILE A 187 20.46 7.85 8.44
N ALA A 188 20.08 8.77 9.32
CA ALA A 188 18.71 8.88 9.80
C ALA A 188 17.71 9.14 8.66
N ILE A 189 18.05 10.03 7.72
CA ILE A 189 17.26 10.27 6.50
C ILE A 189 17.18 8.99 5.65
N MET A 190 18.26 8.22 5.49
CA MET A 190 18.24 6.94 4.77
C MET A 190 17.30 5.92 5.43
N ILE A 191 17.37 5.78 6.76
CA ILE A 191 16.53 4.87 7.52
C ILE A 191 15.06 5.24 7.37
N ALA A 192 14.76 6.53 7.50
CA ALA A 192 13.42 7.10 7.36
C ALA A 192 12.84 6.90 5.95
N PHE A 193 13.63 7.17 4.91
CA PHE A 193 13.15 7.17 3.53
C PHE A 193 13.15 5.78 2.87
N ILE A 194 14.18 4.98 3.11
CA ILE A 194 14.40 3.72 2.40
C ILE A 194 13.99 2.55 3.28
N PHE A 195 14.64 2.37 4.42
CA PHE A 195 14.53 1.13 5.19
C PHE A 195 13.14 0.90 5.77
N ILE A 196 12.51 1.93 6.34
CA ILE A 196 11.17 1.79 6.92
C ILE A 196 10.13 1.44 5.85
N PRO A 197 9.97 2.22 4.74
CA PRO A 197 9.04 1.85 3.69
C PRO A 197 9.37 0.50 3.04
N LEU A 198 10.66 0.19 2.84
CA LEU A 198 11.10 -1.06 2.21
C LEU A 198 10.69 -2.29 3.03
N ILE A 199 10.94 -2.29 4.35
CA ILE A 199 10.55 -3.40 5.24
C ILE A 199 9.03 -3.56 5.24
N CYS A 200 8.29 -2.46 5.29
CA CYS A 200 6.83 -2.49 5.27
C CYS A 200 6.30 -3.06 3.93
N LEU A 201 6.85 -2.64 2.79
CA LEU A 201 6.44 -3.14 1.48
C LEU A 201 6.80 -4.61 1.26
N ILE A 202 7.98 -5.06 1.70
CA ILE A 202 8.38 -6.47 1.66
C ILE A 202 7.44 -7.31 2.52
N TYR A 203 7.11 -6.84 3.73
CA TYR A 203 6.17 -7.53 4.60
C TYR A 203 4.76 -7.60 3.98
N SER A 204 4.28 -6.50 3.38
CA SER A 204 3.02 -6.50 2.63
C SER A 204 3.03 -7.48 1.45
N LEU A 205 4.13 -7.54 0.69
CA LEU A 205 4.30 -8.47 -0.42
C LEU A 205 4.31 -9.93 0.05
N TYR A 206 4.98 -10.22 1.16
CA TYR A 206 4.96 -11.54 1.80
C TYR A 206 3.55 -11.94 2.24
N LEU A 207 2.81 -11.04 2.89
CA LEU A 207 1.43 -11.28 3.31
C LEU A 207 0.51 -11.57 2.11
N ILE A 208 0.69 -10.89 0.99
CA ILE A 208 -0.10 -11.13 -0.23
C ILE A 208 0.24 -12.46 -0.89
N ARG A 209 1.53 -12.81 -0.96
CA ARG A 209 1.95 -14.08 -1.58
C ARG A 209 1.46 -15.28 -0.78
N THR A 210 1.58 -15.22 0.54
CA THR A 210 1.07 -16.25 1.47
C THR A 210 -0.46 -16.27 1.58
N PHE A 211 -1.14 -15.25 1.06
CA PHE A 211 -2.59 -15.20 0.99
C PHE A 211 -3.09 -15.82 -0.31
N ASN A 212 -3.54 -17.08 -0.25
CA ASN A 212 -4.45 -17.62 -1.25
C ASN A 212 -5.86 -17.13 -0.94
N LEU A 213 -6.20 -15.94 -1.45
CA LEU A 213 -7.59 -15.63 -1.81
C LEU A 213 -7.98 -16.65 -2.87
N ASN A 214 -8.58 -17.77 -2.46
CA ASN A 214 -9.01 -18.80 -3.39
C ASN A 214 -9.99 -18.15 -4.38
N PRO A 215 -9.63 -17.98 -5.67
CA PRO A 215 -10.41 -17.21 -6.65
C PRO A 215 -11.82 -17.78 -6.83
N GLN A 216 -11.97 -19.08 -6.58
CA GLN A 216 -13.24 -19.78 -6.60
C GLN A 216 -14.20 -19.28 -5.51
N THR A 217 -13.71 -19.02 -4.29
CA THR A 217 -14.52 -18.47 -3.20
C THR A 217 -14.98 -17.04 -3.53
N HIS A 218 -14.12 -16.25 -4.18
CA HIS A 218 -14.47 -14.87 -4.50
C HIS A 218 -15.51 -14.74 -5.62
N LYS A 219 -15.41 -15.58 -6.67
CA LYS A 219 -16.42 -15.65 -7.74
C LYS A 219 -17.75 -16.19 -7.23
N VAL A 220 -17.73 -17.22 -6.39
CA VAL A 220 -18.93 -17.81 -5.80
C VAL A 220 -19.61 -16.82 -4.84
N VAL A 221 -18.84 -16.10 -4.02
CA VAL A 221 -19.38 -15.07 -3.11
C VAL A 221 -19.96 -13.89 -3.89
N LYS A 222 -19.28 -13.41 -4.94
CA LYS A 222 -19.80 -12.30 -5.75
C LYS A 222 -21.09 -12.69 -6.48
N ALA A 223 -21.12 -13.88 -7.10
CA ALA A 223 -22.32 -14.39 -7.77
C ALA A 223 -23.50 -14.55 -6.80
N GLU A 224 -23.24 -15.01 -5.57
CA GLU A 224 -24.30 -15.15 -4.56
C GLU A 224 -24.76 -13.79 -4.00
N MET A 225 -23.87 -12.80 -3.88
CA MET A 225 -24.25 -11.44 -3.50
C MET A 225 -25.11 -10.76 -4.57
N ASP A 226 -24.73 -10.91 -5.84
CA ASP A 226 -25.50 -10.36 -6.96
C ASP A 226 -26.91 -11.00 -6.99
N ARG A 227 -27.03 -12.31 -6.70
CA ARG A 227 -28.32 -13.02 -6.55
C ARG A 227 -29.16 -12.50 -5.38
N LEU A 228 -28.54 -12.27 -4.22
CA LEU A 228 -29.22 -11.77 -3.02
C LEU A 228 -29.65 -10.30 -3.17
N GLN A 229 -28.86 -9.47 -3.86
CA GLN A 229 -29.23 -8.08 -4.18
C GLN A 229 -30.36 -7.98 -5.21
N GLN A 230 -30.50 -8.97 -6.09
CA GLN A 230 -31.61 -9.09 -7.04
C GLN A 230 -32.89 -9.69 -6.42
N GLY A 231 -32.96 -9.84 -5.09
CA GLY A 231 -34.15 -10.33 -4.39
C GLY A 231 -34.24 -11.85 -4.25
N GLY A 232 -33.16 -12.59 -4.53
CA GLY A 232 -33.13 -14.05 -4.38
C GLY A 232 -33.33 -14.51 -2.92
N ALA A 233 -34.14 -15.54 -2.72
CA ALA A 233 -34.40 -16.10 -1.40
C ALA A 233 -33.13 -16.71 -0.77
N LYS A 234 -32.95 -16.52 0.54
CA LYS A 234 -31.81 -17.08 1.31
C LYS A 234 -31.82 -18.62 1.43
N GLU A 235 -32.90 -19.26 0.97
CA GLU A 235 -33.10 -20.70 1.03
C GLU A 235 -32.51 -21.41 -0.21
N ASP A 236 -32.44 -20.71 -1.35
CA ASP A 236 -31.91 -21.19 -2.64
C ASP A 236 -30.38 -21.02 -2.77
N VAL A 237 -29.66 -21.29 -1.69
CA VAL A 237 -28.20 -21.21 -1.68
C VAL A 237 -27.61 -22.38 -2.48
N ASP A 238 -26.84 -22.07 -3.52
CA ASP A 238 -26.11 -23.05 -4.34
C ASP A 238 -25.33 -24.05 -3.44
N PRO A 239 -25.40 -25.37 -3.68
CA PRO A 239 -24.65 -26.38 -2.92
C PRO A 239 -23.16 -26.06 -2.72
N LYS A 240 -22.50 -25.33 -3.64
CA LYS A 240 -21.10 -24.87 -3.46
C LYS A 240 -20.95 -23.81 -2.36
N THR A 241 -21.90 -22.88 -2.25
CA THR A 241 -21.94 -21.86 -1.18
C THR A 241 -22.30 -22.50 0.17
N ARG A 242 -23.19 -23.51 0.16
CA ARG A 242 -23.51 -24.33 1.34
C ARG A 242 -22.29 -25.13 1.84
N ALA A 243 -21.43 -25.62 0.95
CA ALA A 243 -20.19 -26.30 1.30
C ALA A 243 -19.15 -25.38 1.96
N ILE A 244 -19.00 -24.12 1.49
CA ILE A 244 -18.13 -23.12 2.14
C ILE A 244 -18.63 -22.79 3.55
N ARG A 245 -19.96 -22.69 3.74
CA ARG A 245 -20.58 -22.47 5.05
C ARG A 245 -20.34 -23.64 6.01
N ARG A 246 -20.40 -24.89 5.52
CA ARG A 246 -20.11 -26.11 6.32
C ARG A 246 -18.62 -26.30 6.60
N GLY A 247 -17.72 -26.02 5.65
CA GLY A 247 -16.27 -26.08 5.84
C GLY A 247 -15.76 -25.05 6.85
N SER A 248 -16.38 -23.88 6.90
CA SER A 248 -16.09 -22.85 7.91
C SER A 248 -16.51 -23.23 9.33
N HIS A 249 -17.45 -24.17 9.48
CA HIS A 249 -17.82 -24.74 10.77
C HIS A 249 -16.80 -25.77 11.29
N ARG A 250 -16.09 -26.48 10.39
CA ARG A 250 -15.00 -27.41 10.75
C ARG A 250 -13.68 -26.72 11.09
N LEU A 251 -13.48 -25.47 10.69
CA LEU A 251 -12.30 -24.65 11.04
C LEU A 251 -12.47 -23.83 12.34
N ARG A 252 -13.51 -24.14 13.13
CA ARG A 252 -13.80 -23.57 14.46
C ARG A 252 -13.42 -24.48 15.63
N LEU A 253 -12.74 -25.61 15.36
CA LEU A 253 -12.02 -26.38 16.36
C LEU A 253 -10.52 -26.15 16.15
#